data_AF-A0A1V5UW35-F1
#
_entry.id   AF-A0A1V5UW35-F1
#
_cell.length_a   1.000
_cell.length_b   1.000
_cell.length_c   1.000
_cell.angle_alpha   90.00
_cell.angle_beta   90.00
_cell.angle_gamma   90.00
#
_symmetry.space_group_name_H-M   'P 1'
#
loop_
_entity.id
_entity.type
_entity.pdbx_description
1 polymer ?
#
loop_
_entity_poly.entity_id
_entity_poly.type
_entity_poly.pdbx_seq_one_letter_code
_entity_poly.pdbx_strand_id
1 'polypeptide(L)'
;MAMKKGILVSILAGILWLGLSVSEVVASEGVFKLDSVNDSGASCYALSVFGSGRYKVNGTCRELMTPYSAELNRYVLWAINDEGESVRIGEVKYGKIEASVSKKFVSLMVTAEEKSTARKPSEFVVVRGDWQAVPLEGEENKIDSGPLVSLTPSPTEKKATTEVVIEDEGEKSGVAKFLATVGRIVGIGFLLLLVGVVVMTIVTRRKEQI
;
A
#
# COMPACT_ATOMS: atom_id res chain seq x y z
N MET A 1 -47.94 41.07 -10.17
CA MET A 1 -46.47 41.11 -9.96
C MET A 1 -45.97 40.29 -8.74
N ALA A 2 -46.82 39.83 -7.82
CA ALA A 2 -46.37 39.08 -6.63
C ALA A 2 -45.95 37.62 -6.92
N MET A 3 -46.54 36.97 -7.93
CA MET A 3 -46.36 35.53 -8.19
C MET A 3 -44.96 35.16 -8.74
N LYS A 4 -44.25 36.08 -9.40
CA LYS A 4 -42.89 35.85 -9.93
C LYS A 4 -41.79 35.87 -8.85
N LYS A 5 -42.03 36.51 -7.69
CA LYS A 5 -41.05 36.61 -6.60
C LYS A 5 -40.98 35.32 -5.76
N GLY A 6 -42.09 34.59 -5.62
CA GLY A 6 -42.12 33.32 -4.87
C GLY A 6 -41.34 32.18 -5.54
N ILE A 7 -41.38 32.11 -6.88
CA ILE A 7 -40.67 31.07 -7.65
C ILE A 7 -39.14 31.27 -7.55
N LEU A 8 -38.67 32.51 -7.62
CA LEU A 8 -37.23 32.83 -7.50
C LEU A 8 -36.67 32.48 -6.11
N VAL A 9 -37.44 32.72 -5.04
CA VAL A 9 -37.02 32.38 -3.67
C VAL A 9 -37.00 30.86 -3.46
N SER A 10 -37.94 30.11 -4.03
CA SER A 10 -37.96 28.65 -3.94
C SER A 10 -36.81 27.98 -4.70
N ILE A 11 -36.39 28.55 -5.84
CA ILE A 11 -35.25 28.03 -6.61
C ILE A 11 -33.93 28.33 -5.89
N LEU A 12 -33.77 29.54 -5.33
CA LEU A 12 -32.58 29.85 -4.52
C LEU A 12 -32.48 28.98 -3.26
N ALA A 13 -33.60 28.72 -2.58
CA ALA A 13 -33.63 27.84 -1.42
C ALA A 13 -33.30 26.38 -1.78
N GLY A 14 -33.77 25.89 -2.93
CA GLY A 14 -33.44 24.55 -3.43
C GLY A 14 -31.95 24.39 -3.76
N ILE A 15 -31.34 25.39 -4.40
CA ILE A 15 -29.90 25.39 -4.74
C ILE A 15 -29.03 25.46 -3.48
N LEU A 16 -29.47 26.20 -2.45
CA LEU A 16 -28.75 26.29 -1.18
C LEU A 16 -28.82 24.99 -0.37
N TRP A 17 -29.88 24.19 -0.53
CA TRP A 17 -30.02 22.88 0.13
C TRP A 17 -29.22 21.77 -0.57
N LEU A 18 -29.04 21.85 -1.89
CA LEU A 18 -28.22 20.90 -2.67
C LEU A 18 -26.70 21.05 -2.43
N GLY A 19 -26.24 22.19 -1.88
CA GLY A 19 -24.82 22.44 -1.64
C GLY A 19 -24.26 21.90 -0.31
N LEU A 20 -25.10 21.37 0.59
CA LEU A 20 -24.69 20.99 1.96
C LEU A 20 -24.40 19.50 2.16
N SER A 21 -24.46 18.68 1.10
CA SER A 21 -24.24 17.23 1.18
C SER A 21 -22.99 16.76 0.45
N VAL A 22 -21.92 17.55 0.49
CA VAL A 22 -20.60 17.08 0.05
C VAL A 22 -19.95 16.38 1.23
N SER A 23 -20.32 15.11 1.47
CA SER A 23 -19.45 14.24 2.26
C SER A 23 -18.17 14.09 1.44
N GLU A 24 -17.07 14.70 1.87
CA GLU A 24 -15.76 14.40 1.31
C GLU A 24 -15.47 12.94 1.63
N VAL A 25 -15.81 12.05 0.70
CA VAL A 25 -15.41 10.66 0.75
C VAL A 25 -13.90 10.67 0.55
N VAL A 26 -13.16 10.67 1.66
CA VAL A 26 -11.73 10.38 1.68
C VAL A 26 -11.56 8.88 1.42
N ALA A 27 -11.92 8.48 0.20
CA ALA A 27 -11.94 7.09 -0.22
C ALA A 27 -10.56 6.50 0.02
N SER A 28 -10.52 5.34 0.68
CA SER A 28 -9.32 4.60 1.08
C SER A 28 -8.48 5.14 2.23
N GLU A 29 -8.82 6.24 2.91
CA GLU A 29 -8.28 6.51 4.25
C GLU A 29 -9.22 5.97 5.32
N GLY A 30 -8.76 5.00 6.10
CA GLY A 30 -9.65 4.37 7.06
C GLY A 30 -9.12 3.06 7.63
N VAL A 31 -10.00 2.37 8.31
CA VAL A 31 -9.75 1.06 8.92
C VAL A 31 -10.38 -0.03 8.07
N PHE A 32 -9.73 -1.19 8.02
CA PHE A 32 -10.24 -2.39 7.39
C PHE A 32 -10.20 -3.52 8.42
N LYS A 33 -11.37 -4.09 8.71
CA LYS A 33 -11.50 -5.37 9.40
C LYS A 33 -11.76 -6.42 8.34
N LEU A 34 -10.81 -7.33 8.14
CA LEU A 34 -10.92 -8.40 7.16
C LEU A 34 -11.22 -9.69 7.89
N ASP A 35 -12.35 -10.30 7.56
CA ASP A 35 -12.82 -11.54 8.16
C ASP A 35 -12.56 -12.73 7.24
N SER A 36 -12.48 -13.92 7.82
CA SER A 36 -12.28 -15.16 7.06
C SER A 36 -13.42 -15.40 6.08
N VAL A 37 -13.08 -15.81 4.87
CA VAL A 37 -14.08 -16.21 3.85
C VAL A 37 -14.49 -17.67 4.00
N ASN A 38 -13.64 -18.52 4.57
CA ASN A 38 -13.83 -19.98 4.63
C ASN A 38 -13.76 -20.51 6.07
N ASP A 39 -14.18 -19.71 7.06
CA ASP A 39 -14.20 -20.07 8.49
C ASP A 39 -12.86 -20.60 9.04
N SER A 40 -11.74 -20.22 8.42
CA SER A 40 -10.40 -20.65 8.82
C SER A 40 -9.91 -20.04 10.15
N GLY A 41 -10.72 -19.18 10.78
CA GLY A 41 -10.32 -18.38 11.94
C GLY A 41 -9.36 -17.23 11.61
N ALA A 42 -8.93 -17.11 10.34
CA ALA A 42 -8.11 -16.02 9.87
C ALA A 42 -8.83 -14.67 9.98
N SER A 43 -8.10 -13.65 10.42
CA SER A 43 -8.59 -12.28 10.41
C SER A 43 -7.44 -11.30 10.25
N CYS A 44 -7.70 -10.15 9.65
CA CYS A 44 -6.73 -9.06 9.58
C CYS A 44 -7.35 -7.75 10.04
N TYR A 45 -6.50 -6.90 10.61
CA TYR A 45 -6.81 -5.51 10.87
C TYR A 45 -5.78 -4.65 10.16
N ALA A 46 -6.24 -3.70 9.35
CA ALA A 46 -5.37 -2.77 8.63
C ALA A 46 -5.86 -1.33 8.74
N LEU A 47 -4.91 -0.40 8.72
CA LEU A 47 -5.11 1.03 8.63
C LEU A 47 -4.52 1.52 7.31
N SER A 48 -5.27 2.36 6.61
CA SER A 48 -4.81 3.04 5.41
C SER A 48 -4.78 4.54 5.63
N VAL A 49 -3.65 5.17 5.29
CA VAL A 49 -3.43 6.62 5.38
C VAL A 49 -2.87 7.11 4.05
N PHE A 50 -3.38 8.22 3.51
CA PHE A 50 -2.87 8.85 2.31
C PHE A 50 -1.77 9.84 2.67
N GLY A 51 -0.61 9.68 2.04
CA GLY A 51 0.54 10.54 2.26
C GLY A 51 1.51 10.47 1.10
N SER A 52 2.09 11.62 0.72
CA SER A 52 3.07 11.69 -0.38
C SER A 52 2.55 11.09 -1.70
N GLY A 53 1.26 11.31 -2.01
CA GLY A 53 0.63 10.89 -3.26
C GLY A 53 0.26 9.40 -3.35
N ARG A 54 0.33 8.65 -2.25
CA ARG A 54 -0.03 7.23 -2.20
C ARG A 54 -0.72 6.89 -0.89
N TYR A 55 -1.59 5.90 -0.91
CA TYR A 55 -2.07 5.25 0.30
C TYR A 55 -0.99 4.32 0.84
N LYS A 56 -0.79 4.34 2.15
CA LYS A 56 0.04 3.43 2.93
C LYS A 56 -0.88 2.55 3.75
N VAL A 57 -0.84 1.25 3.51
CA VAL A 57 -1.65 0.25 4.21
C VAL A 57 -0.74 -0.53 5.14
N ASN A 58 -0.99 -0.42 6.44
CA ASN A 58 -0.26 -1.15 7.46
C ASN A 58 -1.24 -1.96 8.31
N GLY A 59 -0.86 -3.16 8.73
CA GLY A 59 -1.78 -4.00 9.47
C GLY A 59 -1.17 -5.28 10.02
N THR A 60 -2.00 -6.06 10.68
CA THR A 60 -1.64 -7.35 11.25
C THR A 60 -2.74 -8.37 10.95
N CYS A 61 -2.34 -9.63 10.78
CA CYS A 61 -3.23 -10.75 10.55
C CYS A 61 -2.97 -11.83 11.59
N ARG A 62 -4.04 -12.51 12.00
CA ARG A 62 -4.03 -13.73 12.81
C ARG A 62 -4.22 -14.93 11.88
N GLU A 63 -3.60 -16.05 12.23
CA GLU A 63 -3.62 -17.31 11.45
C GLU A 63 -3.02 -17.24 10.03
N LEU A 64 -2.36 -16.14 9.66
CA LEU A 64 -1.64 -15.94 8.38
C LEU A 64 -0.11 -15.95 8.55
N MET A 65 0.39 -16.69 9.55
CA MET A 65 1.83 -16.84 9.82
C MET A 65 2.42 -18.08 9.15
N THR A 66 1.57 -19.06 8.82
CA THR A 66 1.95 -20.32 8.17
C THR A 66 1.37 -20.41 6.75
N PRO A 67 2.05 -21.12 5.83
CA PRO A 67 1.54 -21.38 4.48
C PRO A 67 0.13 -21.97 4.50
N TYR A 68 -0.67 -21.65 3.47
CA TYR A 68 -2.00 -22.24 3.30
C TYR A 68 -1.90 -23.71 2.88
N SER A 69 -0.98 -24.01 1.98
CA SER A 69 -0.58 -25.37 1.59
C SER A 69 0.88 -25.39 1.15
N ALA A 70 1.39 -26.57 0.76
CA ALA A 70 2.75 -26.70 0.21
C ALA A 70 2.94 -25.89 -1.09
N GLU A 71 1.89 -25.85 -1.92
CA GLU A 71 1.89 -25.14 -3.21
C GLU A 71 1.51 -23.66 -3.03
N LEU A 72 0.52 -23.36 -2.18
CA LEU A 72 0.03 -22.01 -1.91
C LEU A 72 0.69 -21.45 -0.65
N ASN A 73 1.96 -21.05 -0.79
CA ASN A 73 2.79 -20.63 0.33
C ASN A 73 2.98 -19.11 0.45
N ARG A 74 2.28 -18.32 -0.35
CA ARG A 74 2.30 -16.85 -0.30
C ARG A 74 0.91 -16.30 -0.05
N TYR A 75 0.81 -15.32 0.85
CA TYR A 75 -0.40 -14.53 1.02
C TYR A 75 -0.24 -13.20 0.30
N VAL A 76 -1.05 -12.95 -0.72
CA VAL A 76 -0.96 -11.73 -1.53
C VAL A 76 -2.10 -10.79 -1.18
N LEU A 77 -1.75 -9.53 -0.93
CA LEU A 77 -2.70 -8.49 -0.59
C LEU A 77 -3.14 -7.72 -1.84
N TRP A 78 -4.44 -7.59 -2.00
CA TRP A 78 -5.12 -6.91 -3.09
C TRP A 78 -5.94 -5.75 -2.56
N ALA A 79 -5.89 -4.63 -3.27
CA ALA A 79 -6.85 -3.53 -3.12
C ALA A 79 -7.90 -3.66 -4.23
N ILE A 80 -9.17 -3.44 -3.87
CA ILE A 80 -10.31 -3.53 -4.77
C ILE A 80 -10.94 -2.14 -4.87
N ASN A 81 -11.07 -1.61 -6.08
CA ASN A 81 -11.74 -0.32 -6.30
C ASN A 81 -13.27 -0.47 -6.28
N ASP A 82 -13.96 0.66 -6.37
CA ASP A 82 -15.42 0.79 -6.46
C ASP A 82 -16.03 0.09 -7.69
N GLU A 83 -15.24 -0.11 -8.74
CA GLU A 83 -15.62 -0.86 -9.95
C GLU A 83 -15.39 -2.39 -9.81
N GLY A 84 -14.83 -2.84 -8.69
CA GLY A 84 -14.49 -4.25 -8.44
C GLY A 84 -13.17 -4.72 -9.05
N GLU A 85 -12.39 -3.83 -9.67
CA GLU A 85 -11.05 -4.13 -10.16
C GLU A 85 -10.08 -4.36 -8.99
N SER A 86 -9.39 -5.50 -9.02
CA SER A 86 -8.35 -5.84 -8.04
C SER A 86 -6.96 -5.43 -8.53
N VAL A 87 -6.19 -4.76 -7.69
CA VAL A 87 -4.76 -4.48 -7.93
C VAL A 87 -3.92 -5.08 -6.80
N ARG A 88 -2.81 -5.73 -7.15
CA ARG A 88 -1.85 -6.25 -6.18
C ARG A 88 -1.14 -5.09 -5.50
N ILE A 89 -1.16 -5.04 -4.17
CA ILE A 89 -0.54 -3.95 -3.41
C ILE A 89 0.60 -4.41 -2.49
N GLY A 90 0.69 -5.72 -2.20
CA GLY A 90 1.73 -6.26 -1.34
C GLY A 90 1.61 -7.76 -1.09
N GLU A 91 2.39 -8.23 -0.13
CA GLU A 91 2.38 -9.61 0.39
C GLU A 91 2.18 -9.51 1.92
N VAL A 92 1.38 -10.41 2.49
CA VAL A 92 1.29 -10.57 3.94
C VAL A 92 2.42 -11.48 4.39
N LYS A 93 3.38 -10.95 5.15
CA LYS A 93 4.55 -11.70 5.61
C LYS A 93 4.50 -11.83 7.12
N TYR A 94 4.54 -13.07 7.62
CA TYR A 94 4.50 -13.36 9.06
C TYR A 94 3.33 -12.67 9.78
N GLY A 95 2.15 -12.65 9.13
CA GLY A 95 0.98 -11.94 9.63
C GLY A 95 1.11 -10.41 9.67
N LYS A 96 2.02 -9.79 8.92
CA LYS A 96 2.16 -8.33 8.81
C LYS A 96 1.82 -7.83 7.42
N ILE A 97 1.08 -6.73 7.36
CA ILE A 97 0.75 -6.00 6.14
C ILE A 97 1.57 -4.73 6.11
N GLU A 98 2.33 -4.56 5.02
CA GLU A 98 3.01 -3.31 4.66
C GLU A 98 2.88 -3.14 3.14
N ALA A 99 2.06 -2.19 2.71
CA ALA A 99 1.73 -2.00 1.31
C ALA A 99 1.55 -0.53 0.93
N SER A 100 1.64 -0.23 -0.37
CA SER A 100 1.37 1.11 -0.88
C SER A 100 0.75 1.13 -2.26
N VAL A 101 -0.34 1.87 -2.42
CA VAL A 101 -1.13 1.95 -3.64
C VAL A 101 -1.43 3.40 -3.99
N SER A 102 -1.33 3.76 -5.27
CA SER A 102 -1.61 5.13 -5.74
C SER A 102 -3.07 5.31 -6.17
N LYS A 103 -3.78 4.22 -6.43
CA LYS A 103 -5.20 4.22 -6.80
C LYS A 103 -6.07 4.17 -5.54
N LYS A 104 -7.26 4.77 -5.63
CA LYS A 104 -8.32 4.63 -4.63
C LYS A 104 -8.85 3.20 -4.59
N PHE A 105 -9.29 2.76 -3.41
CA PHE A 105 -9.85 1.44 -3.16
C PHE A 105 -10.86 1.49 -2.02
N VAL A 106 -11.82 0.56 -2.03
CA VAL A 106 -12.91 0.48 -1.04
C VAL A 106 -12.90 -0.82 -0.26
N SER A 107 -12.09 -1.81 -0.68
CA SER A 107 -12.00 -3.10 -0.02
C SER A 107 -10.59 -3.67 -0.13
N LEU A 108 -10.23 -4.50 0.84
CA LEU A 108 -8.98 -5.26 0.85
C LEU A 108 -9.28 -6.75 0.87
N MET A 109 -8.43 -7.52 0.21
CA MET A 109 -8.53 -8.97 0.14
C MET A 109 -7.15 -9.61 0.20
N VAL A 110 -7.06 -10.74 0.90
CA VAL A 110 -5.87 -11.59 0.89
C VAL A 110 -6.19 -12.92 0.23
N THR A 111 -5.38 -13.31 -0.75
CA THR A 111 -5.44 -14.63 -1.38
C THR A 111 -4.22 -15.47 -1.05
N ALA A 112 -4.39 -16.79 -1.05
CA ALA A 112 -3.28 -17.73 -1.06
C ALA A 112 -2.81 -17.97 -2.50
N GLU A 113 -1.51 -17.85 -2.74
CA GLU A 113 -0.89 -17.87 -4.07
C GLU A 113 0.37 -18.73 -4.06
N GLU A 114 0.72 -19.29 -5.21
CA GLU A 114 2.03 -19.94 -5.42
C GLU A 114 3.18 -18.92 -5.46
N LYS A 115 2.90 -17.71 -5.94
CA LYS A 115 3.90 -16.66 -6.19
C LYS A 115 3.40 -15.32 -5.67
N SER A 116 4.27 -14.59 -4.99
CA SER A 116 3.96 -13.23 -4.49
C SER A 116 3.80 -12.18 -5.60
N THR A 117 4.16 -12.54 -6.85
CA THR A 117 4.08 -11.70 -8.06
C THR A 117 2.86 -12.02 -8.93
N ALA A 118 1.87 -12.73 -8.39
CA ALA A 118 0.60 -12.99 -9.07
C ALA A 118 0.01 -11.71 -9.68
N ARG A 119 -0.47 -11.80 -10.93
CA ARG A 119 -1.05 -10.64 -11.66
C ARG A 119 -2.55 -10.53 -11.47
N LYS A 120 -3.20 -11.61 -11.06
CA LYS A 120 -4.61 -11.70 -10.74
C LYS A 120 -4.75 -12.50 -9.44
N PRO A 121 -5.77 -12.21 -8.62
CA PRO A 121 -6.07 -13.02 -7.46
C PRO A 121 -6.44 -14.45 -7.87
N SER A 122 -5.98 -15.43 -7.11
CA SER A 122 -6.47 -16.81 -7.19
C SER A 122 -7.89 -16.94 -6.66
N GLU A 123 -8.47 -18.13 -6.83
CA GLU A 123 -9.76 -18.49 -6.22
C GLU A 123 -9.67 -18.73 -4.70
N PHE A 124 -8.45 -18.87 -4.14
CA PHE A 124 -8.21 -19.16 -2.74
C PHE A 124 -8.20 -17.87 -1.90
N VAL A 125 -9.38 -17.24 -1.80
CA VAL A 125 -9.56 -16.06 -0.94
C VAL A 125 -9.57 -16.49 0.53
N VAL A 126 -8.71 -15.86 1.33
CA VAL A 126 -8.53 -16.22 2.76
C VAL A 126 -9.30 -15.27 3.65
N VAL A 127 -9.10 -13.96 3.47
CA VAL A 127 -9.83 -12.92 4.19
C VAL A 127 -10.21 -11.79 3.24
N ARG A 128 -11.32 -11.11 3.56
CA ARG A 128 -11.79 -9.91 2.84
C ARG A 128 -12.46 -8.95 3.82
N GLY A 129 -12.35 -7.66 3.56
CA GLY A 129 -12.98 -6.63 4.38
C GLY A 129 -13.09 -5.31 3.67
N ASP A 130 -14.21 -4.62 3.90
CA ASP A 130 -14.50 -3.33 3.32
C ASP A 130 -13.99 -2.18 4.18
N TRP A 131 -13.86 -1.03 3.55
CA TRP A 131 -13.44 0.22 4.17
C TRP A 131 -14.43 0.66 5.25
N GLN A 132 -13.90 1.07 6.40
CA GLN A 132 -14.63 1.68 7.50
C GLN A 132 -13.99 3.02 7.84
N ALA A 133 -14.82 4.03 8.09
CA ALA A 133 -14.35 5.32 8.57
C ALA A 133 -13.64 5.16 9.93
N VAL A 134 -12.58 5.95 10.16
CA VAL A 134 -11.97 6.05 11.49
C VAL A 134 -12.92 6.87 12.35
N PRO A 135 -13.47 6.34 13.45
CA PRO A 135 -14.26 7.16 14.36
C PRO A 135 -13.33 8.20 14.98
N LEU A 136 -13.56 9.46 14.66
CA LEU A 136 -12.96 10.57 15.38
C LEU A 136 -13.76 10.75 16.69
N GLU A 137 -13.08 11.05 17.79
CA GLU A 137 -13.71 11.17 19.11
C GLU A 137 -14.97 12.06 19.07
N GLY A 138 -16.11 11.51 19.51
CA GLY A 138 -17.40 12.20 19.52
C GLY A 138 -18.52 11.52 18.70
N GLU A 139 -18.18 10.57 17.82
CA GLU A 139 -19.16 9.68 17.19
C GLU A 139 -19.31 8.38 18.00
N GLU A 140 -20.55 8.03 18.36
CA GLU A 140 -20.90 6.83 19.14
C GLU A 140 -20.71 5.50 18.37
N ASN A 141 -19.85 5.47 17.36
CA ASN A 141 -19.49 4.25 16.64
C ASN A 141 -18.39 3.52 17.42
N LYS A 142 -18.82 2.84 18.50
CA LYS A 142 -17.97 1.86 19.20
C LYS A 142 -17.50 0.83 18.18
N ILE A 143 -16.22 0.91 17.80
CA ILE A 143 -15.50 -0.23 17.27
C ILE A 143 -15.64 -1.31 18.33
N ASP A 144 -16.41 -2.36 18.04
CA ASP A 144 -16.52 -3.54 18.90
C ASP A 144 -15.10 -4.13 19.03
N SER A 145 -14.44 -3.66 20.06
CA SER A 145 -13.14 -4.07 20.50
C SER A 145 -13.50 -5.16 21.49
N GLY A 146 -13.55 -6.40 20.98
CA GLY A 146 -13.64 -7.57 21.85
C GLY A 146 -12.63 -7.46 23.01
N PRO A 147 -12.80 -8.24 24.07
CA PRO A 147 -12.12 -8.04 25.35
C PRO A 147 -10.64 -7.67 25.17
N LEU A 148 -10.23 -6.54 25.75
CA LEU A 148 -8.85 -6.07 25.80
C LEU A 148 -7.98 -7.13 26.49
N VAL A 149 -7.42 -8.04 25.71
CA VAL A 149 -6.34 -8.89 26.17
C VAL A 149 -5.07 -8.05 26.07
N SER A 150 -4.58 -7.58 27.21
CA SER A 150 -3.25 -7.00 27.34
C SER A 150 -2.21 -8.09 27.08
N LEU A 151 -1.88 -8.31 25.81
CA LEU A 151 -0.70 -9.08 25.45
C LEU A 151 0.46 -8.09 25.45
N THR A 152 1.22 -8.05 26.54
CA THR A 152 2.58 -7.51 26.52
C THR A 152 3.43 -8.50 25.71
N PRO A 153 3.87 -8.21 24.47
CA PRO A 153 4.86 -9.04 23.82
C PRO A 153 6.19 -8.81 24.55
N SER A 154 6.53 -9.71 25.47
CA SER A 154 7.91 -9.82 25.95
C SER A 154 8.69 -10.66 24.95
N PRO A 155 9.76 -10.15 24.31
CA PRO A 155 10.66 -11.00 23.56
C PRO A 155 11.29 -11.99 24.54
N THR A 156 10.87 -13.25 24.48
CA THR A 156 11.59 -14.33 25.14
C THR A 156 12.88 -14.55 24.34
N GLU A 157 13.95 -13.86 24.72
CA GLU A 157 15.30 -14.23 24.31
C GLU A 157 15.56 -15.64 24.82
N LYS A 158 15.52 -16.60 23.91
CA LYS A 158 16.01 -17.95 24.18
C LYS A 158 17.52 -17.83 24.27
N LYS A 159 18.03 -17.76 25.51
CA LYS A 159 19.46 -17.78 25.83
C LYS A 159 20.06 -19.09 25.32
N ALA A 160 20.66 -19.05 24.13
CA ALA A 160 21.53 -20.10 23.64
C ALA A 160 22.92 -19.88 24.25
N THR A 161 23.30 -20.76 25.18
CA THR A 161 24.68 -20.85 25.66
C THR A 161 25.52 -21.55 24.59
N THR A 162 26.34 -20.71 23.96
CA THR A 162 27.64 -20.88 23.28
C THR A 162 28.25 -22.29 23.15
N GLU A 163 28.58 -22.65 21.91
CA GLU A 163 29.92 -23.12 21.55
C GLU A 163 30.34 -22.47 20.23
N VAL A 164 31.50 -21.83 20.26
CA VAL A 164 32.15 -21.13 19.16
C VAL A 164 33.00 -22.14 18.39
N VAL A 165 32.74 -22.31 17.10
CA VAL A 165 33.75 -22.79 16.14
C VAL A 165 33.90 -21.69 15.10
N ILE A 166 35.07 -21.04 15.15
CA ILE A 166 35.54 -20.11 14.12
C ILE A 166 36.16 -20.96 13.03
N GLU A 167 35.56 -20.94 11.84
CA GLU A 167 36.31 -21.06 10.58
C GLU A 167 35.98 -19.82 9.74
N ASP A 168 37.01 -18.99 9.59
CA ASP A 168 37.08 -17.82 8.75
C ASP A 168 37.62 -18.26 7.39
N GLU A 169 36.76 -18.33 6.37
CA GLU A 169 37.18 -18.10 4.99
C GLU A 169 36.14 -17.25 4.28
N GLY A 170 36.59 -16.07 3.87
CA GLY A 170 35.75 -15.02 3.33
C GLY A 170 35.32 -15.28 1.89
N GLU A 171 34.09 -14.89 1.59
CA GLU A 171 33.71 -14.49 0.24
C GLU A 171 32.87 -13.21 0.29
N LYS A 172 33.56 -12.08 0.27
CA LYS A 172 32.97 -10.80 -0.11
C LYS A 172 32.62 -10.86 -1.60
N SER A 173 31.55 -10.15 -1.98
CA SER A 173 31.22 -9.71 -3.36
C SER A 173 30.33 -10.64 -4.22
N GLY A 174 29.04 -10.69 -3.91
CA GLY A 174 27.97 -10.95 -4.89
C GLY A 174 27.20 -9.69 -5.31
N VAL A 175 27.01 -8.72 -4.40
CA VAL A 175 26.17 -7.53 -4.63
C VAL A 175 26.93 -6.38 -5.32
N ALA A 176 28.27 -6.35 -5.22
CA ALA A 176 29.10 -5.30 -5.82
C ALA A 176 29.22 -5.40 -7.36
N LYS A 177 29.02 -6.59 -7.95
CA LYS A 177 29.13 -6.79 -9.41
C LYS A 177 27.90 -6.32 -10.19
N PHE A 178 26.73 -6.20 -9.56
CA PHE A 178 25.52 -5.73 -10.25
C PHE A 178 25.38 -4.19 -10.25
N LEU A 179 25.88 -3.51 -9.21
CA LEU A 179 25.88 -2.03 -9.15
C LEU A 179 26.92 -1.40 -10.10
N ALA A 180 28.04 -2.09 -10.37
CA ALA A 180 29.10 -1.57 -11.24
C ALA A 180 28.71 -1.57 -12.74
N THR A 181 27.79 -2.44 -13.17
CA THR A 181 27.41 -2.56 -14.59
C THR A 181 26.32 -1.57 -14.98
N VAL A 182 25.34 -1.31 -14.10
CA VAL A 182 24.27 -0.34 -14.36
C VAL A 182 24.77 1.11 -14.24
N GLY A 183 25.70 1.38 -13.31
CA GLY A 183 26.30 2.71 -13.15
C GLY A 183 27.17 3.16 -14.34
N ARG A 184 27.81 2.23 -15.06
CA ARG A 184 28.65 2.55 -16.24
C ARG A 184 27.84 3.01 -17.45
N ILE A 185 26.67 2.42 -17.69
CA ILE A 185 25.84 2.75 -18.85
C ILE A 185 25.22 4.15 -18.69
N VAL A 186 24.73 4.47 -17.49
CA VAL A 186 24.17 5.80 -17.19
C VAL A 186 25.28 6.87 -17.14
N GLY A 187 26.46 6.54 -16.59
CA GLY A 187 27.60 7.46 -16.52
C GLY A 187 28.18 7.83 -17.90
N ILE A 188 28.32 6.88 -18.82
CA ILE A 188 28.83 7.15 -20.18
C ILE A 188 27.83 7.99 -20.98
N GLY A 189 26.52 7.72 -20.83
CA GLY A 189 25.48 8.54 -21.48
C GLY A 189 25.52 10.00 -21.05
N PHE A 190 25.68 10.26 -19.75
CA PHE A 190 25.78 11.63 -19.23
C PHE A 190 27.07 12.35 -19.67
N LEU A 191 28.20 11.63 -19.73
CA LEU A 191 29.47 12.19 -20.19
C LEU A 191 29.42 12.60 -21.67
N LEU A 192 28.84 11.76 -22.54
CA LEU A 192 28.68 12.07 -23.97
C LEU A 192 27.75 13.28 -24.18
N LEU A 193 26.71 13.41 -23.37
CA LEU A 193 25.79 14.54 -23.41
C LEU A 193 26.51 15.85 -23.02
N LEU A 194 27.32 15.83 -21.97
CA LEU A 194 28.13 16.98 -21.57
C LEU A 194 29.15 17.40 -22.65
N VAL A 195 29.86 16.44 -23.25
CA VAL A 195 30.78 16.73 -24.37
C VAL A 195 30.03 17.34 -25.56
N GLY A 196 28.84 16.81 -25.89
CA GLY A 196 27.98 17.34 -26.94
C GLY A 196 27.60 18.81 -26.70
N VAL A 197 27.23 19.18 -25.47
CA VAL A 197 26.90 20.57 -25.11
C VAL A 197 28.11 21.49 -25.22
N VAL A 198 29.30 21.03 -24.80
CA VAL A 198 30.55 21.82 -24.89
C VAL A 198 30.95 22.05 -26.35
N VAL A 199 30.88 21.02 -27.20
CA VAL A 199 31.19 21.17 -28.64
C VAL A 199 30.17 22.09 -29.31
N MET A 200 28.88 21.94 -29.00
CA MET A 200 27.84 22.84 -29.53
C MET A 200 28.10 24.29 -29.13
N THR A 201 28.44 24.56 -27.86
CA THR A 201 28.76 25.93 -27.41
C THR A 201 30.00 26.51 -28.05
N ILE A 202 31.02 25.69 -28.36
CA ILE A 202 32.20 26.15 -29.11
C ILE A 202 31.85 26.44 -30.57
N VAL A 203 31.04 25.58 -31.21
CA VAL A 203 30.63 25.75 -32.61
C VAL A 203 29.71 26.97 -32.77
N THR A 204 28.76 27.18 -31.86
CA THR A 204 27.91 28.38 -31.88
C THR A 204 28.74 29.65 -31.66
N ARG A 205 29.69 29.64 -30.72
CA ARG A 205 30.61 30.77 -30.52
C ARG A 205 31.50 31.05 -31.72
N ARG A 206 31.94 30.02 -32.46
CA ARG A 206 32.72 30.21 -33.69
C ARG A 206 31.90 30.78 -34.85
N LYS A 207 30.61 30.47 -34.92
CA LYS A 207 29.72 31.03 -35.95
C LYS A 207 29.40 32.51 -35.75
N GLU A 208 29.56 33.05 -34.54
CA GLU A 208 29.35 34.46 -34.23
C GLU A 208 30.60 35.34 -34.49
N GLN A 209 31.73 34.74 -34.86
CA GLN A 209 33.02 35.43 -35.07
C GLN A 209 33.49 35.44 -36.55
N ILE A 210 32.62 35.02 -37.48
CA ILE A 210 32.80 35.14 -38.95
C ILE A 210 31.64 35.97 -39.47
#